data_AF-A0A833HM33-F1
#
_entry.id   AF-A0A833HM33-F1
#
_cell.length_a   1.000
_cell.length_b   1.000
_cell.length_c   1.000
_cell.angle_alpha   90.00
_cell.angle_beta   90.00
_cell.angle_gamma   90.00
#
_symmetry.space_group_name_H-M   'P 1'
#
loop_
_entity.id
_entity.type
_entity.pdbx_description
1 polymer ?
#
loop_
_entity_poly.entity_id
_entity_poly.type
_entity_poly.pdbx_seq_one_letter_code
_entity_poly.pdbx_strand_id
1 'polypeptide(L)'
;MNTNIKVINNDLWAVNFNYVEMEYIKELTFTKTNADDFMTITRDGKILLNKAYDLERSISIMTAVMSLPDDLLGTKQGFYTYMRKRIPKWEKKDDKWIGLAIEYYNLEFQEDGYKSACEWEKKRRSVKAEYIKSNKKFFGIDKIKTLFKRKGV
;
A
#
# COMPACT_ATOMS: atom_id res chain seq x y z
N MET A 1 19.25 -2.33 9.29
CA MET A 1 17.81 -2.03 9.20
C MET A 1 17.36 -1.49 10.55
N ASN A 2 16.69 -0.33 10.58
CA ASN A 2 16.27 0.31 11.83
C ASN A 2 15.26 -0.57 12.59
N THR A 3 15.54 -0.89 13.87
CA THR A 3 14.70 -1.78 14.71
C THR A 3 13.29 -1.24 14.96
N ASN A 4 13.09 0.07 14.78
CA ASN A 4 11.79 0.70 14.90
C ASN A 4 10.86 0.44 13.70
N ILE A 5 11.39 -0.08 12.59
CA ILE A 5 10.61 -0.44 11.39
C ILE A 5 10.35 -1.95 11.41
N LYS A 6 9.07 -2.33 11.35
CA LYS A 6 8.65 -3.71 11.07
C LYS A 6 8.26 -3.78 9.59
N VAL A 7 9.00 -4.54 8.80
CA VAL A 7 8.68 -4.79 7.39
C VAL A 7 7.68 -5.94 7.32
N ILE A 8 6.48 -5.71 6.78
CA ILE A 8 5.48 -6.78 6.54
C ILE A 8 5.71 -7.37 5.15
N ASN A 9 5.83 -6.51 4.14
CA ASN A 9 6.27 -6.87 2.80
C ASN A 9 7.01 -5.69 2.15
N ASN A 10 7.38 -5.80 0.87
CA ASN A 10 8.15 -4.77 0.16
C ASN A 10 7.50 -3.37 0.15
N ASP A 11 6.16 -3.31 0.16
CA ASP A 11 5.38 -2.09 -0.01
C ASP A 11 4.47 -1.76 1.21
N LEU A 12 4.49 -2.58 2.26
CA LEU A 12 3.70 -2.41 3.50
C LEU A 12 4.58 -2.59 4.73
N TRP A 13 4.82 -1.52 5.47
CA TRP A 13 5.61 -1.53 6.70
C TRP A 13 4.79 -1.03 7.89
N ALA A 14 5.31 -1.22 9.10
CA ALA A 14 4.75 -0.67 10.32
C ALA A 14 5.83 0.05 11.14
N VAL A 15 5.51 1.22 11.66
CA VAL A 15 6.43 2.09 12.39
C VAL A 15 5.67 2.88 13.46
N ASN A 16 6.31 3.26 14.56
CA ASN A 16 5.71 4.19 15.51
C ASN A 16 5.85 5.61 14.94
N PHE A 17 4.72 6.29 14.71
CA PHE A 17 4.73 7.60 14.04
C PHE A 17 5.37 8.69 14.90
N ASN A 18 5.44 8.53 16.23
CA ASN A 18 6.21 9.44 17.10
C ASN A 18 7.69 9.51 16.70
N TYR A 19 8.28 8.36 16.32
CA TYR A 19 9.67 8.34 15.85
C TYR A 19 9.86 8.90 14.45
N VAL A 20 8.79 8.94 13.66
CA VAL A 20 8.78 9.60 12.36
C VAL A 20 8.76 11.11 12.54
N GLU A 21 7.85 11.63 13.38
CA GLU A 21 7.74 13.07 13.66
C GLU A 21 9.01 13.64 14.31
N MET A 22 9.64 12.89 15.21
CA MET A 22 10.90 13.28 15.83
C MET A 22 12.12 13.14 14.90
N GLU A 23 11.92 12.80 13.62
CA GLU A 23 12.97 12.61 12.60
C GLU A 23 14.01 11.52 12.95
N TYR A 24 13.65 10.57 13.82
CA TYR A 24 14.55 9.48 14.23
C TYR A 24 14.68 8.38 13.16
N ILE A 25 13.83 8.41 12.14
CA ILE A 25 13.83 7.45 11.03
C ILE A 25 14.10 8.18 9.72
N LYS A 26 15.36 8.59 9.53
CA LYS A 26 15.84 9.35 8.36
C LYS A 26 15.71 8.62 7.02
N GLU A 27 15.61 7.29 7.06
CA GLU A 27 15.43 6.44 5.87
C GLU A 27 14.05 6.60 5.23
N LEU A 28 13.05 7.07 5.98
CA LEU A 28 11.69 7.28 5.49
C LEU A 28 11.50 8.74 5.12
N THR A 29 11.05 8.98 3.87
CA THR A 29 10.75 10.33 3.39
C THR A 29 9.25 10.53 3.26
N PHE A 30 8.76 11.55 3.95
CA PHE A 30 7.33 11.87 4.06
C PHE A 30 7.01 13.19 3.39
N THR A 31 5.81 13.30 2.82
CA THR A 31 5.26 14.58 2.38
C THR A 31 4.56 15.28 3.55
N LYS A 32 3.82 14.52 4.38
CA LYS A 32 3.23 14.94 5.66
C LYS A 32 2.76 13.70 6.44
N THR A 33 2.98 13.67 7.75
CA THR A 33 2.47 12.63 8.68
C THR A 33 2.19 13.28 10.01
N ASN A 34 1.03 13.01 10.60
CA ASN A 34 0.73 13.31 12.00
C ASN A 34 0.92 12.02 12.83
N ALA A 35 1.44 12.12 14.05
CA ALA A 35 1.57 11.02 15.01
C ALA A 35 0.25 10.26 15.23
N ASP A 36 -0.88 10.96 15.15
CA ASP A 36 -2.22 10.39 15.33
C ASP A 36 -2.76 9.71 14.07
N ASP A 37 -2.06 9.78 12.94
CA ASP A 37 -2.50 9.10 11.72
C ASP A 37 -2.42 7.58 11.91
N PHE A 38 -3.48 6.87 11.52
CA PHE A 38 -3.49 5.41 11.53
C PHE A 38 -2.53 4.82 10.48
N MET A 39 -2.50 5.42 9.29
CA MET A 39 -1.65 5.00 8.18
C MET A 39 -1.30 6.17 7.27
N THR A 40 -0.22 6.01 6.50
CA THR A 40 0.21 7.00 5.51
C THR A 40 0.94 6.35 4.33
N ILE A 41 1.25 7.12 3.29
CA ILE A 41 2.04 6.71 2.14
C ILE A 41 3.35 7.51 2.09
N THR A 42 4.48 6.81 1.96
CA THR A 42 5.80 7.42 1.76
C THR A 42 5.95 7.99 0.35
N ARG A 43 6.92 8.89 0.16
CA ARG A 43 7.18 9.49 -1.18
C ARG A 43 7.54 8.47 -2.26
N ASP A 44 8.10 7.32 -1.87
CA ASP A 44 8.46 6.23 -2.78
C ASP A 44 7.35 5.16 -2.92
N GLY A 45 6.16 5.41 -2.35
CA GLY A 45 4.97 4.59 -2.58
C GLY A 45 4.91 3.31 -1.76
N LYS A 46 5.28 3.39 -0.48
CA LYS A 46 4.99 2.35 0.55
C LYS A 46 3.87 2.81 1.45
N ILE A 47 3.04 1.90 1.91
CA ILE A 47 2.08 2.17 2.99
C ILE A 47 2.77 1.88 4.32
N LEU A 48 2.67 2.83 5.25
CA LEU A 48 3.09 2.63 6.64
C LEU A 48 1.88 2.58 7.54
N LEU A 49 1.87 1.59 8.44
CA LEU A 49 0.90 1.46 9.52
C LEU A 49 1.50 1.95 10.83
N ASN A 50 0.72 2.68 11.63
CA ASN A 50 1.19 3.22 12.90
C ASN A 50 1.12 2.16 14.02
N LYS A 51 2.28 1.81 14.59
CA LYS A 51 2.42 0.83 15.69
C LYS A 51 1.73 1.25 16.99
N ALA A 52 1.25 2.49 17.10
CA ALA A 52 0.42 2.92 18.23
C ALA A 52 -0.92 2.17 18.30
N TYR A 53 -1.37 1.55 17.21
CA TYR A 53 -2.62 0.81 17.12
C TYR A 53 -2.39 -0.71 17.05
N ASP A 54 -3.44 -1.50 17.32
CA ASP A 54 -3.45 -2.92 16.96
C ASP A 54 -3.52 -3.08 15.45
N LEU A 55 -2.49 -3.72 14.88
CA LEU A 55 -2.27 -3.80 13.45
C LEU A 55 -2.67 -5.13 12.84
N GLU A 56 -3.01 -6.17 13.61
CA GLU A 56 -3.20 -7.51 13.04
C GLU A 56 -4.26 -7.54 11.93
N ARG A 57 -5.43 -6.95 12.21
CA ARG A 57 -6.53 -6.86 11.24
C ARG A 57 -6.12 -6.07 10.01
N SER A 58 -5.46 -4.93 10.19
CA SER A 58 -5.09 -4.02 9.09
C SER A 58 -3.98 -4.59 8.23
N ILE A 59 -3.01 -5.29 8.83
CA ILE A 59 -1.99 -6.06 8.11
C ILE A 59 -2.66 -7.13 7.24
N SER A 60 -3.62 -7.88 7.79
CA SER A 60 -4.36 -8.91 7.05
C SER A 60 -5.13 -8.32 5.86
N ILE A 61 -5.87 -7.21 6.07
CA ILE A 61 -6.64 -6.53 5.01
C ILE A 61 -5.71 -6.03 3.92
N MET A 62 -4.71 -5.22 4.29
CA MET A 62 -3.82 -4.57 3.32
C MET A 62 -3.01 -5.60 2.54
N THR A 63 -2.49 -6.64 3.18
CA THR A 63 -1.75 -7.70 2.48
C THR A 63 -2.62 -8.41 1.44
N ALA A 64 -3.88 -8.69 1.76
CA ALA A 64 -4.81 -9.31 0.81
C ALA A 64 -5.10 -8.37 -0.38
N VAL A 65 -5.42 -7.10 -0.11
CA VAL A 65 -5.73 -6.09 -1.15
C VAL A 65 -4.53 -5.81 -2.06
N MET A 66 -3.34 -5.66 -1.49
CA MET A 66 -2.10 -5.40 -2.25
C MET A 66 -1.73 -6.53 -3.20
N SER A 67 -2.21 -7.74 -2.95
CA SER A 67 -2.00 -8.89 -3.83
C SER A 67 -2.98 -8.97 -5.01
N LEU A 68 -3.96 -8.06 -5.09
CA LEU A 68 -4.91 -8.01 -6.19
C LEU A 68 -4.31 -7.26 -7.40
N PRO A 69 -4.59 -7.70 -8.63
CA PRO A 69 -4.28 -6.94 -9.84
C PRO A 69 -5.12 -5.65 -9.92
N ASP A 70 -4.65 -4.67 -10.71
CA ASP A 70 -5.25 -3.34 -10.80
C ASP A 70 -6.73 -3.37 -11.22
N ASP A 71 -7.06 -4.22 -12.19
CA ASP A 71 -8.40 -4.38 -12.76
C ASP A 71 -9.42 -4.94 -11.76
N LEU A 72 -8.95 -5.58 -10.68
CA LEU A 72 -9.81 -6.10 -9.63
C LEU A 72 -10.00 -5.13 -8.45
N LEU A 73 -9.18 -4.09 -8.28
CA LEU A 73 -9.26 -3.22 -7.12
C LEU A 73 -10.60 -2.44 -7.05
N GLY A 74 -11.35 -2.66 -5.97
CA GLY A 74 -12.64 -2.01 -5.73
C GLY A 74 -13.80 -2.59 -6.54
N THR A 75 -13.59 -3.67 -7.30
CA THR A 75 -14.67 -4.37 -8.01
C THR A 75 -15.29 -5.47 -7.14
N LYS A 76 -16.51 -5.91 -7.49
CA LYS A 76 -17.17 -7.05 -6.86
C LYS A 76 -16.35 -8.34 -6.99
N GLN A 77 -15.76 -8.59 -8.16
CA GLN A 77 -14.90 -9.74 -8.39
C GLN A 77 -13.62 -9.68 -7.55
N GLY A 78 -13.04 -8.47 -7.41
CA GLY A 78 -11.93 -8.24 -6.51
C GLY A 78 -12.31 -8.49 -5.06
N PHE A 79 -13.51 -8.10 -4.63
CA PHE A 79 -14.00 -8.38 -3.28
C PHE A 79 -14.08 -9.89 -3.01
N TYR A 80 -14.61 -10.67 -3.94
CA TYR A 80 -14.63 -12.13 -3.80
C TYR A 80 -13.23 -12.74 -3.74
N THR A 81 -12.32 -12.26 -4.60
CA THR A 81 -10.90 -12.68 -4.57
C THR A 81 -10.23 -12.32 -3.25
N TYR A 82 -10.51 -11.13 -2.71
CA TYR A 82 -10.07 -10.68 -1.40
C TYR A 82 -10.60 -11.59 -0.28
N MET A 83 -11.89 -11.95 -0.30
CA MET A 83 -12.48 -12.84 0.71
C MET A 83 -11.84 -14.23 0.71
N ARG A 84 -11.55 -14.80 -0.48
CA ARG A 84 -10.81 -16.07 -0.60
C ARG A 84 -9.43 -16.02 0.04
N LYS A 85 -8.71 -14.93 -0.16
CA LYS A 85 -7.36 -14.73 0.43
C LYS A 85 -7.40 -14.53 1.94
N ARG A 86 -8.44 -13.85 2.42
CA ARG A 86 -8.62 -13.54 3.84
C ARG A 86 -9.13 -14.69 4.68
N ILE A 87 -9.91 -15.57 4.09
CA ILE A 87 -10.53 -16.71 4.76
C ILE A 87 -10.04 -17.97 4.04
N PRO A 88 -8.97 -18.63 4.53
CA PRO A 88 -8.38 -19.78 3.84
C PRO A 88 -9.39 -20.90 3.51
N LYS A 89 -10.40 -21.09 4.38
CA LYS A 89 -11.50 -22.05 4.14
C LYS A 89 -12.33 -21.75 2.89
N TRP A 90 -12.25 -20.53 2.36
CA TRP A 90 -13.02 -20.07 1.21
C TRP A 90 -12.21 -20.09 -0.09
N GLU A 91 -10.91 -20.41 -0.05
CA GLU A 91 -10.01 -20.37 -1.20
C GLU A 91 -10.58 -21.06 -2.46
N LYS A 92 -11.20 -22.23 -2.28
CA LYS A 92 -11.77 -23.05 -3.36
C LYS A 92 -13.26 -22.84 -3.61
N LYS A 93 -13.90 -21.88 -2.93
CA LYS A 93 -15.33 -21.61 -3.08
C LYS A 93 -15.57 -20.77 -4.33
N ASP A 94 -16.62 -21.07 -5.08
CA ASP A 94 -17.02 -20.28 -6.24
C ASP A 94 -17.67 -18.95 -5.83
N ASP A 95 -17.84 -18.05 -6.81
CA ASP A 95 -18.37 -16.70 -6.58
C ASP A 95 -19.83 -16.70 -6.09
N LYS A 96 -20.63 -17.70 -6.49
CA LYS A 96 -22.02 -17.82 -6.06
C LYS A 96 -22.08 -18.18 -4.58
N TRP A 97 -21.25 -19.13 -4.14
CA TRP A 97 -21.15 -19.52 -2.73
C TRP A 97 -20.67 -18.36 -1.87
N ILE A 98 -19.66 -17.61 -2.33
CA ILE A 98 -19.15 -16.44 -1.59
C ILE A 98 -20.22 -15.35 -1.49
N GLY A 99 -20.94 -15.07 -2.57
CA GLY A 99 -22.05 -14.12 -2.56
C GLY A 99 -23.11 -14.48 -1.51
N LEU A 100 -23.55 -15.74 -1.49
CA LEU A 100 -24.50 -16.24 -0.49
C LEU A 100 -23.95 -16.17 0.94
N ALA A 101 -22.67 -16.48 1.13
CA ALA A 101 -22.04 -16.40 2.45
C ALA A 101 -21.97 -14.94 2.96
N ILE A 102 -21.67 -13.98 2.08
CA ILE A 102 -21.62 -12.56 2.44
C ILE A 102 -22.99 -12.10 2.95
N GLU A 103 -24.06 -12.44 2.24
CA GLU A 103 -25.43 -12.11 2.62
C GLU A 103 -25.83 -12.80 3.93
N TYR A 104 -25.61 -14.12 4.02
CA TYR A 104 -25.99 -14.92 5.18
C TYR A 104 -25.29 -14.49 6.48
N TYR A 105 -24.00 -14.17 6.41
CA TYR A 105 -23.21 -13.72 7.56
C TYR A 105 -23.23 -12.20 7.75
N ASN A 106 -24.03 -11.47 6.96
CA ASN A 106 -24.12 -10.01 6.97
C ASN A 106 -22.74 -9.32 6.90
N LEU A 107 -21.89 -9.77 5.96
CA LEU A 107 -20.51 -9.28 5.79
C LEU A 107 -20.42 -8.07 4.86
N GLU A 108 -21.53 -7.40 4.58
CA GLU A 108 -21.57 -6.22 3.72
C GLU A 108 -20.68 -5.09 4.26
N PHE A 109 -20.60 -4.95 5.59
CA PHE A 109 -19.67 -4.00 6.23
C PHE A 109 -18.19 -4.29 5.94
N GLN A 110 -17.83 -5.52 5.56
CA GLN A 110 -16.46 -5.85 5.14
C GLN A 110 -16.15 -5.28 3.75
N GLU A 111 -17.18 -5.00 2.95
CA GLU A 111 -17.02 -4.38 1.63
C GLU A 111 -16.53 -2.94 1.76
N ASP A 112 -16.98 -2.19 2.77
CA ASP A 112 -16.52 -0.81 3.02
C ASP A 112 -15.05 -0.78 3.44
N GLY A 113 -14.66 -1.72 4.31
CA GLY A 113 -13.25 -1.89 4.70
C GLY A 113 -12.37 -2.29 3.51
N TYR A 114 -12.88 -3.16 2.64
CA TYR A 114 -12.22 -3.55 1.39
C TYR A 114 -12.08 -2.35 0.43
N LYS A 115 -13.16 -1.61 0.17
CA LYS A 115 -13.16 -0.42 -0.70
C LYS A 115 -12.18 0.62 -0.20
N SER A 116 -12.20 0.91 1.10
CA SER A 116 -11.27 1.86 1.72
C SER A 116 -9.81 1.41 1.54
N ALA A 117 -9.51 0.14 1.78
CA ALA A 117 -8.16 -0.40 1.56
C ALA A 117 -7.75 -0.38 0.07
N CYS A 118 -8.69 -0.63 -0.85
CA CYS A 118 -8.44 -0.51 -2.29
C CYS A 118 -8.07 0.92 -2.70
N GLU A 119 -8.74 1.94 -2.16
CA GLU A 119 -8.41 3.33 -2.46
C GLU A 119 -7.00 3.69 -1.97
N TRP A 120 -6.61 3.22 -0.78
CA TRP A 120 -5.23 3.35 -0.30
C TRP A 120 -4.22 2.65 -1.22
N GLU A 121 -4.52 1.44 -1.67
CA GLU A 121 -3.63 0.69 -2.55
C GLU A 121 -3.51 1.35 -3.94
N LYS A 122 -4.62 1.83 -4.52
CA LYS A 122 -4.61 2.60 -5.78
C LYS A 122 -3.74 3.85 -5.65
N LYS A 123 -3.93 4.62 -4.57
CA LYS A 123 -3.12 5.81 -4.29
C LYS A 123 -1.64 5.46 -4.16
N ARG A 124 -1.30 4.39 -3.44
CA ARG A 124 0.08 3.91 -3.30
C ARG A 124 0.70 3.55 -4.65
N ARG A 125 0.00 2.80 -5.50
CA ARG A 125 0.46 2.43 -6.86
C ARG A 125 0.72 3.67 -7.70
N SER A 126 -0.18 4.67 -7.65
CA SER A 126 0.00 5.95 -8.33
C SER A 126 1.24 6.70 -7.85
N VAL A 127 1.42 6.87 -6.53
CA VAL A 127 2.61 7.52 -5.95
C VAL A 127 3.90 6.81 -6.35
N LYS A 128 3.92 5.47 -6.31
CA LYS A 128 5.08 4.67 -6.72
C LYS A 128 5.42 4.88 -8.20
N ALA A 129 4.40 4.89 -9.06
CA ALA A 129 4.57 5.12 -10.49
C ALA A 129 5.14 6.52 -10.78
N GLU A 130 4.65 7.55 -10.08
CA GLU A 130 5.15 8.92 -10.18
C GLU A 130 6.61 9.05 -9.70
N TYR A 131 6.93 8.45 -8.56
CA TYR A 131 8.30 8.42 -8.02
C TYR A 131 9.29 7.76 -8.99
N ILE A 132 8.91 6.64 -9.59
CA ILE A 132 9.74 5.97 -10.60
C ILE A 132 9.90 6.87 -11.83
N LYS A 133 8.84 7.55 -12.28
CA LYS A 133 8.87 8.46 -13.44
C LYS A 133 9.77 9.67 -13.19
N SER A 134 9.70 10.30 -12.01
CA SER A 134 10.53 11.46 -11.67
C SER A 134 12.00 11.07 -11.55
N ASN A 135 12.31 9.94 -10.90
CA ASN A 135 13.69 9.47 -10.78
C ASN A 135 14.27 9.02 -12.12
N LYS A 136 13.50 8.35 -12.97
CA LYS A 136 13.94 8.01 -14.34
C LYS A 136 14.26 9.26 -15.16
N LYS A 137 13.49 10.35 -15.02
CA LYS A 137 13.81 11.63 -15.68
C LYS A 137 15.13 12.23 -15.20
N PHE A 138 15.39 12.18 -13.89
CA PHE A 138 16.64 12.68 -13.28
C PHE A 138 17.89 11.93 -13.79
N PHE A 139 17.80 10.61 -14.00
CA PHE A 139 18.95 9.84 -14.50
C PHE A 139 19.06 9.77 -16.02
N GLY A 140 17.94 9.82 -16.76
CA GLY A 140 17.91 9.54 -18.20
C GLY A 140 18.10 10.75 -19.12
N ILE A 141 17.64 11.95 -18.73
CA ILE A 141 17.65 13.13 -19.63
C ILE A 141 18.75 14.12 -19.25
N ASP A 142 19.00 14.30 -17.95
CA ASP A 142 20.00 15.28 -17.48
C ASP A 142 21.45 14.81 -17.69
N LYS A 143 21.71 13.48 -17.67
CA LYS A 143 23.00 12.91 -18.08
C LYS A 143 23.28 13.11 -19.57
N ILE A 144 22.26 13.00 -20.42
CA ILE A 144 22.42 13.22 -21.87
C ILE A 144 22.73 14.70 -22.13
N LYS A 145 21.99 15.64 -21.54
CA LYS A 145 22.24 17.08 -21.71
C LYS A 145 23.63 17.52 -21.22
N THR A 146 24.16 16.92 -20.15
CA THR A 146 25.51 17.23 -19.64
C THR A 146 26.62 16.62 -20.50
N LEU A 147 26.41 15.44 -21.11
CA LEU A 147 27.34 14.84 -22.06
C LEU A 147 27.43 15.63 -23.37
N PHE A 148 26.30 16.13 -23.89
CA PHE A 148 26.29 16.93 -25.13
C PHE A 148 26.82 18.36 -24.95
N LYS A 149 26.79 18.93 -23.73
CA LYS A 149 27.43 20.23 -23.44
C LYS A 149 28.96 20.18 -23.28
N ARG A 150 29.56 18.99 -23.10
CA ARG A 150 31.02 18.84 -22.92
C ARG A 150 31.80 18.59 -24.22
N LYS A 151 31.14 18.47 -25.38
CA LYS A 151 31.78 18.23 -26.69
C LYS A 151 31.73 19.43 -27.64
N GLY A 152 31.51 20.64 -27.10
CA GLY A 152 31.54 21.88 -27.87
C GLY A 152 32.42 22.93 -27.20
N VAL A 153 33.72 22.67 -27.13
CA VAL A 153 34.82 23.66 -27.07
C VAL A 153 35.94 23.11 -27.93
#